data_AF-X1V1J9-F1
#
_entry.id   AF-X1V1J9-F1
#
_cell.length_a   1.000
_cell.length_b   1.000
_cell.length_c   1.000
_cell.angle_alpha   90.00
_cell.angle_beta   90.00
_cell.angle_gamma   90.00
#
_symmetry.space_group_name_H-M   'P 1'
#
loop_
_entity.id
_entity.type
_entity.pdbx_description
1 polymer ?
#
loop_
_entity_poly.entity_id
_entity_poly.type
_entity_poly.pdbx_seq_one_letter_code
_entity_poly.pdbx_strand_id
1 'polypeptide(L)' 'MFEIVTVKEIQGIKERLEQEKKARHVLPGRYDELRTLINFLSTWLDWQKYRRKEYYRKEENQLEDIL' A
#
# COMPACT_ATOMS: atom_id res chain seq x y z
N MET A 1 15.06 16.18 3.59
CA MET A 1 13.62 16.33 3.89
C MET A 1 12.93 15.12 3.28
N PHE A 2 12.22 14.30 4.07
CA PHE A 2 11.48 13.18 3.50
C PHE A 2 10.13 13.70 3.01
N GLU A 3 9.81 13.49 1.73
CA GLU A 3 8.51 13.85 1.17
C GLU A 3 7.45 12.87 1.69
N ILE A 4 6.30 13.42 2.09
CA ILE A 4 5.15 12.61 2.47
C ILE A 4 4.52 12.08 1.18
N VAL A 5 4.68 10.78 0.94
CA VAL A 5 4.03 10.11 -0.19
C VAL A 5 2.60 9.70 0.19
N THR A 6 1.64 10.05 -0.66
CA THR A 6 0.23 9.72 -0.46
C THR A 6 -0.06 8.25 -0.77
N VAL A 7 -1.14 7.71 -0.19
CA VAL A 7 -1.64 6.36 -0.51
C VAL A 7 -1.92 6.20 -2.01
N LYS A 8 -2.40 7.27 -2.68
CA LYS A 8 -2.68 7.28 -4.12
C LYS A 8 -1.41 7.14 -4.95
N GLU A 9 -0.34 7.82 -4.57
CA GLU A 9 0.95 7.71 -5.26
C GLU A 9 1.56 6.32 -5.09
N ILE A 10 1.51 5.75 -3.88
CA ILE A 10 1.95 4.37 -3.63
C ILE A 10 1.14 3.36 -4.47
N GLN A 11 -0.18 3.51 -4.54
CA GLN A 11 -1.05 2.69 -5.37
C GLN A 11 -0.65 2.80 -6.87
N GLY A 12 -0.42 4.02 -7.36
CA GLY A 12 0.03 4.24 -8.74
C GLY A 12 1.41 3.64 -9.05
N ILE A 13 2.35 3.67 -8.09
CA ILE A 13 3.64 2.99 -8.23
C ILE A 13 3.43 1.49 -8.35
N LYS A 14 2.63 0.90 -7.45
CA LYS A 14 2.32 -0.54 -7.48
C LYS A 14 1.73 -0.96 -8.83
N GLU A 15 0.77 -0.20 -9.36
CA GLU A 15 0.14 -0.49 -10.65
C GLU A 15 1.13 -0.48 -11.81
N ARG A 16 2.07 0.49 -11.84
CA ARG A 16 3.13 0.52 -12.85
C ARG A 16 4.06 -0.71 -12.75
N LEU A 17 4.41 -1.13 -11.54
CA LEU A 17 5.24 -2.32 -11.32
C LEU A 17 4.52 -3.60 -11.76
N GLU A 18 3.22 -3.71 -11.52
CA GLU A 18 2.39 -4.84 -11.99
C GLU A 18 2.31 -4.88 -13.52
N GLN A 19 2.23 -3.73 -14.19
CA GLN A 19 2.30 -3.65 -15.65
C GLN A 19 3.66 -4.07 -16.18
N GLU A 20 4.75 -3.57 -15.56
CA GLU A 20 6.11 -3.94 -15.90
C GLU A 20 6.31 -5.46 -15.78
N LYS A 21 5.84 -6.06 -14.69
CA LYS A 21 5.94 -7.51 -14.43
C LYS A 21 5.21 -8.36 -15.47
N LYS A 22 4.16 -7.84 -16.10
CA LYS A 22 3.39 -8.51 -17.16
C LYS A 22 3.98 -8.32 -18.56
N ALA A 23 4.99 -7.48 -18.73
CA ALA A 23 5.62 -7.26 -20.03
C ALA A 23 6.29 -8.55 -20.54
N ARG A 24 6.26 -8.76 -21.86
CA ARG A 24 6.78 -10.00 -22.50
C ARG A 24 8.27 -10.26 -22.28
N HIS A 25 9.05 -9.27 -21.83
CA HIS A 25 10.51 -9.31 -21.78
C HIS A 25 11.09 -8.98 -20.39
N VAL A 26 10.41 -9.35 -19.32
CA VAL A 26 10.98 -9.22 -17.97
C VAL A 26 12.09 -10.25 -17.78
N LEU A 27 13.30 -9.77 -17.47
CA LEU A 27 14.43 -10.64 -17.14
C LEU A 27 14.15 -11.43 -15.85
N PRO A 28 14.63 -12.68 -15.70
CA PRO A 28 14.32 -13.51 -14.53
C PRO A 28 14.61 -12.85 -13.17
N GLY A 29 15.77 -12.21 -13.00
CA GLY A 29 16.10 -11.49 -11.76
C GLY A 29 15.20 -10.28 -11.50
N ARG A 30 14.80 -9.58 -12.57
CA ARG A 30 13.87 -8.45 -12.49
C ARG A 30 12.47 -8.88 -12.08
N TYR A 31 12.05 -10.08 -12.49
CA TYR A 31 10.73 -10.60 -12.12
C TYR A 31 10.60 -10.78 -10.59
N ASP A 32 11.61 -11.37 -9.95
CA ASP A 32 11.60 -11.59 -8.51
C ASP A 32 11.75 -10.28 -7.71
N GLU A 33 12.53 -9.32 -8.21
CA GLU A 33 12.56 -7.95 -7.67
C GLU A 33 11.18 -7.30 -7.71
N LEU A 34 10.52 -7.29 -8.88
CA LEU A 34 9.18 -6.72 -9.06
C LEU A 34 8.17 -7.40 -8.14
N ARG A 35 8.21 -8.74 -8.03
CA ARG A 35 7.35 -9.50 -7.12
C ARG A 35 7.54 -9.05 -5.67
N THR A 36 8.79 -8.88 -5.25
CA THR A 36 9.12 -8.48 -3.88
C THR A 36 8.64 -7.06 -3.58
N LEU A 37 8.88 -6.13 -4.50
CA LEU A 37 8.44 -4.73 -4.36
C LEU A 37 6.90 -4.62 -4.33
N ILE A 38 6.21 -5.32 -5.23
CA ILE A 38 4.75 -5.36 -5.27
C ILE A 38 4.17 -5.90 -3.95
N ASN A 39 4.76 -6.96 -3.40
CA ASN A 39 4.35 -7.52 -2.11
C ASN A 39 4.54 -6.51 -0.98
N PHE A 40 5.70 -5.85 -0.91
CA PHE A 40 5.97 -4.83 0.10
C PHE A 40 4.96 -3.68 0.05
N LEU A 41 4.70 -3.13 -1.15
CA LEU A 41 3.72 -2.06 -1.31
C LEU A 41 2.30 -2.51 -0.96
N SER A 42 1.93 -3.76 -1.27
CA SER A 42 0.63 -4.31 -0.91
C SER A 42 0.46 -4.42 0.61
N THR A 43 1.47 -4.98 1.29
CA THR A 43 1.47 -5.06 2.76
C THR A 43 1.38 -3.68 3.41
N TRP A 44 2.12 -2.70 2.90
CA TRP A 44 2.05 -1.33 3.42
C TRP A 44 0.67 -0.69 3.21
N LEU A 45 0.06 -0.88 2.03
CA LEU A 45 -1.28 -0.38 1.74
C LEU A 45 -2.34 -1.01 2.65
N ASP A 46 -2.25 -2.31 2.90
CA ASP A 46 -3.17 -3.00 3.80
C ASP A 46 -2.98 -2.55 5.25
N TRP A 47 -1.75 -2.30 5.67
CA TRP A 47 -1.47 -1.70 6.98
C TRP A 47 -2.05 -0.28 7.11
N GLN A 48 -1.97 0.56 6.06
CA GLN A 48 -2.62 1.88 6.08
C GLN A 48 -4.15 1.77 6.21
N LYS A 49 -4.77 0.83 5.50
CA LYS A 49 -6.22 0.56 5.64
C LYS A 49 -6.57 0.11 7.05
N TYR A 50 -5.78 -0.81 7.62
CA TYR A 50 -5.98 -1.30 8.99
C TYR A 50 -5.88 -0.16 10.01
N ARG A 51 -4.82 0.65 9.94
CA ARG A 51 -4.67 1.82 10.84
C ARG A 51 -5.85 2.79 10.74
N ARG A 52 -6.33 3.06 9.52
CA ARG A 52 -7.48 3.94 9.33
C ARG A 52 -8.75 3.35 9.93
N LYS A 53 -8.99 2.04 9.78
CA LYS A 53 -10.13 1.35 10.43
C LYS A 53 -10.05 1.40 11.95
N GLU A 54 -8.88 1.10 12.52
CA GLU A 54 -8.68 1.17 13.98
C GLU A 54 -8.82 2.60 14.53
N TYR A 55 -8.39 3.60 13.77
CA TYR A 55 -8.59 5.00 14.12
C TYR A 55 -10.08 5.35 14.22
N TYR A 56 -10.87 5.04 13.19
CA TYR A 56 -12.31 5.30 13.21
C TYR A 56 -13.04 4.48 14.28
N ARG A 57 -12.66 3.22 14.52
CA ARG A 57 -13.24 2.41 15.61
C ARG A 57 -12.99 3.04 16.98
N LYS A 58 -11.83 3.67 17.19
CA LYS A 58 -11.53 4.38 18.44
C LYS A 58 -12.34 5.66 18.58
N GLU A 59 -12.51 6.43 17.49
CA GLU A 59 -13.34 7.64 17.51
C GLU A 59 -14.82 7.32 17.76
N GLU A 60 -15.36 6.27 17.14
CA GLU A 60 -16.74 5.81 17.33
C GLU A 60 -16.99 5.40 18.79
N ASN A 61 -16.13 4.57 19.36
CA ASN A 61 -16.24 4.18 20.77
C ASN A 61 -16.12 5.38 21.74
N GLN A 62 -15.27 6.37 21.43
CA GLN A 62 -15.16 7.58 22.24
C GLN A 62 -16.40 8.46 22.16
N LEU A 63 -17.10 8.49 21.04
CA LEU A 63 -18.37 9.20 20.89
C LEU A 63 -19.50 8.51 21.65
N GLU A 64 -19.54 7.17 21.67
CA GLU A 64 -20.50 6.39 22.46
C GLU A 64 -20.29 6.55 23.97
N ASP A 65 -19.05 6.66 24.45
CA ASP A 65 -18.74 6.86 25.88
C ASP A 65 -19.14 8.26 26.41
N ILE A 66 -19.42 9.22 25.53
CA ILE A 66 -19.76 10.63 25.87
C ILE A 66 -21.27 10.89 25.77
N LEU A 67 -22.05 9.98 25.17
CA LEU A 67 -23.51 10.07 24.99
C LEU A 67 -24.26 9.29 26.07
#